data_AF-A0A952C4Q3-F1
#
_entry.id   AF-A0A952C4Q3-F1
#
_cell.length_a   1.000
_cell.length_b   1.000
_cell.length_c   1.000
_cell.angle_alpha   90.00
_cell.angle_beta   90.00
_cell.angle_gamma   90.00
#
_symmetry.space_group_name_H-M   'P 1'
#
loop_
_entity.id
_entity.type
_entity.pdbx_description
1 polymer ?
#
loop_
_entity_poly.entity_id
_entity_poly.type
_entity_poly.pdbx_seq_one_letter_code
_entity_poly.pdbx_strand_id
1 'polypeptide(L)' 'HSKSDKQRYRTKEEVKEWQDRDPIGRLAARLTEAGLLDEAEQAQLAAKVEEEMRTSIDFAKSCAEPDPNTILEGVYA' A
#
# COMPACT_ATOMS: atom_id res chain seq x y z
N HIS A 1 -0.27 -16.31 4.63
CA HIS A 1 -0.78 -15.34 3.64
C HIS A 1 0.26 -14.30 3.22
N SER A 2 1.54 -14.66 3.10
CA SER A 2 2.58 -13.73 2.62
C SER A 2 2.66 -13.77 1.09
N LYS A 3 3.62 -13.04 0.51
CA LYS A 3 3.92 -13.06 -0.93
C LYS A 3 4.11 -14.47 -1.51
N SER A 4 4.58 -15.44 -0.70
CA SER A 4 4.82 -16.82 -1.13
C SER A 4 3.57 -17.70 -1.08
N ASP A 5 2.48 -17.23 -0.49
CA ASP A 5 1.24 -17.99 -0.31
C ASP A 5 0.36 -17.90 -1.56
N LYS A 6 0.05 -19.05 -2.17
CA LYS A 6 -0.79 -19.17 -3.36
C LYS A 6 -2.29 -19.07 -3.06
N GLN A 7 -2.69 -18.89 -1.81
CA GLN A 7 -4.08 -18.65 -1.37
C GLN A 7 -5.06 -19.78 -1.74
N ARG A 8 -4.59 -21.03 -1.76
CA ARG A 8 -5.39 -22.21 -2.19
C ARG A 8 -6.58 -22.55 -1.30
N TYR A 9 -6.67 -21.93 -0.12
CA TYR A 9 -7.70 -22.16 0.89
C TYR A 9 -8.93 -21.24 0.75
N ARG A 10 -8.94 -20.31 -0.23
CA ARG A 10 -10.06 -19.40 -0.49
C ARG A 10 -10.35 -19.29 -1.97
N THR A 11 -11.60 -18.97 -2.33
CA THR A 11 -12.02 -18.82 -3.72
C THR A 11 -11.75 -17.41 -4.23
N LYS A 12 -11.67 -17.23 -5.56
CA LYS A 12 -11.53 -15.90 -6.15
C LYS A 12 -12.80 -15.07 -5.98
N GLU A 13 -13.94 -15.76 -5.96
CA GLU A 13 -15.28 -15.20 -5.78
C GLU A 13 -15.42 -14.57 -4.39
N GLU A 14 -14.97 -15.26 -3.34
CA GLU A 14 -14.95 -14.73 -1.98
C GLU A 14 -14.05 -13.47 -1.90
N VAL A 15 -12.85 -13.53 -2.47
CA VAL A 15 -11.93 -12.38 -2.48
C VAL A 15 -12.56 -11.18 -3.20
N LYS A 16 -13.23 -11.42 -4.33
CA LYS A 16 -13.91 -10.36 -5.08
C LYS A 16 -15.05 -9.74 -4.29
N GLU A 17 -15.88 -10.55 -3.63
CA GLU A 17 -16.96 -10.06 -2.77
C GLU A 17 -16.44 -9.11 -1.69
N TRP A 18 -15.26 -9.41 -1.11
CA TRP A 18 -14.62 -8.53 -0.14
C TRP A 18 -13.98 -7.29 -0.77
N GLN A 19 -13.43 -7.39 -1.98
CA GLN A 19 -12.93 -6.22 -2.72
C GLN A 19 -14.05 -5.24 -3.05
N ASP A 20 -15.25 -5.72 -3.40
CA ASP A 20 -16.43 -4.88 -3.63
C ASP A 20 -16.88 -4.12 -2.37
N ARG A 21 -16.39 -4.53 -1.19
CA ARG A 21 -16.64 -3.88 0.11
C ARG A 21 -15.50 -2.95 0.53
N ASP A 22 -14.61 -2.56 -0.39
CA ASP A 22 -13.44 -1.73 -0.14
C ASP A 22 -13.74 -0.51 0.76
N PRO A 23 -13.12 -0.41 1.95
CA PRO A 23 -13.35 0.72 2.85
C PRO A 23 -12.88 2.06 2.26
N ILE A 24 -11.88 2.07 1.38
CA ILE A 24 -11.33 3.30 0.80
C ILE A 24 -12.36 3.91 -0.17
N GLY A 25 -12.83 3.12 -1.14
CA GLY A 25 -13.88 3.57 -2.07
C GLY A 25 -15.16 4.00 -1.34
N ARG A 26 -15.56 3.26 -0.29
CA ARG A 26 -16.74 3.61 0.52
C ARG A 26 -16.60 4.91 1.28
N LEU A 27 -15.40 5.20 1.81
CA LEU A 27 -15.14 6.48 2.48
C LEU A 27 -15.14 7.63 1.47
N ALA A 28 -14.46 7.46 0.32
CA ALA A 28 -14.42 8.48 -0.73
C ALA A 28 -15.82 8.87 -1.22
N ALA A 29 -16.70 7.89 -1.44
CA ALA A 29 -18.10 8.14 -1.80
C ALA A 29 -18.82 8.98 -0.75
N ARG A 30 -18.68 8.63 0.54
CA ARG A 30 -19.32 9.39 1.65
C ARG A 30 -18.81 10.82 1.76
N LEU A 31 -17.52 11.05 1.54
CA LEU A 31 -16.94 12.39 1.56
C LEU A 31 -17.42 13.22 0.37
N THR A 32 -17.58 12.60 -0.80
CA THR A 32 -18.12 13.23 -2.00
C THR A 32 -19.59 13.61 -1.81
N GLU A 33 -20.41 12.69 -1.28
CA GLU A 33 -21.81 12.96 -0.93
C GLU A 33 -21.96 14.09 0.09
N ALA A 34 -21.00 14.23 1.00
CA ALA A 34 -20.95 15.31 1.98
C ALA A 34 -20.38 16.64 1.43
N GLY A 35 -19.94 16.69 0.17
CA GLY A 35 -19.31 17.85 -0.44
C GLY A 35 -17.94 18.21 0.16
N LEU A 36 -17.26 17.23 0.78
CA LEU A 36 -15.97 17.39 1.44
C LEU A 36 -14.78 16.89 0.59
N LEU A 37 -15.07 16.25 -0.53
CA LEU A 37 -14.09 15.72 -1.48
C LEU A 37 -14.70 15.79 -2.88
N ASP A 38 -13.97 16.32 -3.84
CA ASP A 38 -14.32 16.20 -5.26
C ASP A 38 -13.42 15.24 -6.04
N GLU A 39 -13.80 14.92 -7.28
CA GLU A 39 -13.05 13.99 -8.13
C GLU A 39 -11.64 14.50 -8.46
N ALA A 40 -11.44 15.82 -8.57
CA ALA A 40 -10.15 16.41 -8.88
C ALA A 40 -9.21 16.33 -7.67
N GLU A 41 -9.71 16.62 -6.47
CA GLU A 41 -8.99 16.46 -5.20
C GLU A 41 -8.62 14.99 -4.96
N GLN A 42 -9.54 14.06 -5.23
CA GLN A 42 -9.27 12.63 -5.11
C GLN A 42 -8.17 12.18 -6.08
N ALA A 43 -8.22 12.63 -7.34
CA ALA A 43 -7.21 12.32 -8.34
C ALA A 43 -5.84 12.92 -7.99
N GLN A 44 -5.81 14.15 -7.49
CA GLN A 44 -4.58 14.79 -7.03
C GLN A 44 -3.96 14.04 -5.85
N LEU A 45 -4.77 13.60 -4.88
CA LEU A 45 -4.31 12.80 -3.75
C LEU A 45 -3.70 11.47 -4.23
N ALA A 46 -4.38 10.76 -5.14
CA ALA A 46 -3.88 9.51 -5.70
C ALA A 46 -2.53 9.71 -6.43
N ALA A 47 -2.40 10.77 -7.23
CA ALA A 47 -1.15 11.10 -7.91
C ALA A 47 -0.02 11.42 -6.93
N LYS A 48 -0.31 12.15 -5.85
CA LYS A 48 0.67 12.46 -4.80
C LYS A 48 1.17 11.19 -4.10
N VAL A 49 0.28 10.27 -3.76
CA VAL A 49 0.64 9.00 -3.12
C VAL A 49 1.49 8.14 -4.06
N GLU A 50 1.14 8.08 -5.35
CA GLU A 50 1.93 7.34 -6.34
C GLU A 50 3.36 7.89 -6.46
N GLU A 51 3.51 9.22 -6.46
CA GLU A 51 4.81 9.89 -6.49
C GLU A 51 5.65 9.59 -5.24
N GLU A 52 5.02 9.64 -4.06
CA GLU A 52 5.66 9.33 -2.78
C GLU A 52 6.12 7.87 -2.72
N MET A 53 5.29 6.95 -3.20
CA MET A 53 5.62 5.53 -3.29
C MET A 53 6.78 5.29 -4.26
N ARG A 54 6.75 5.92 -5.44
CA ARG A 54 7.83 5.83 -6.42
C ARG A 54 9.15 6.31 -5.83
N THR A 55 9.15 7.51 -5.25
CA THR A 55 10.34 8.11 -4.62
C THR A 55 10.90 7.21 -3.53
N SER A 56 10.03 6.64 -2.69
CA SER A 56 10.44 5.75 -1.60
C SER A 56 11.03 4.44 -2.11
N ILE A 57 10.47 3.87 -3.19
CA ILE A 57 10.99 2.66 -3.84
C ILE A 57 12.34 2.94 -4.50
N ASP A 58 12.48 4.06 -5.19
CA ASP A 58 13.73 4.43 -5.87
C ASP A 58 14.84 4.69 -4.85
N PHE A 59 14.53 5.38 -3.76
CA PHE A 59 15.45 5.54 -2.62
C PHE A 59 15.89 4.16 -2.08
N ALA A 60 14.95 3.28 -1.75
CA ALA A 60 15.26 1.96 -1.20
C ALA A 60 16.12 1.10 -2.14
N LYS A 61 15.90 1.18 -3.46
CA LYS A 61 16.71 0.46 -4.46
C LYS A 61 18.09 1.08 -4.66
N SER A 62 18.25 2.37 -4.42
CA SER A 62 19.52 3.08 -4.55
C SER A 62 20.45 2.88 -3.36
N CYS A 63 19.92 2.44 -2.22
CA CYS A 63 20.70 2.14 -1.03
C CYS A 63 21.67 0.99 -1.30
N ALA A 64 22.90 1.15 -0.81
CA ALA A 64 23.86 0.05 -0.80
C ALA A 64 23.37 -1.07 0.13
N GLU A 65 23.72 -2.31 -0.23
CA GLU A 65 23.54 -3.44 0.67
C GLU A 65 24.32 -3.22 1.99
N PRO A 66 23.81 -3.71 3.13
CA PRO A 66 24.50 -3.57 4.40
C PRO A 66 25.85 -4.31 4.38
N ASP A 67 26.85 -3.77 5.08
CA ASP A 67 28.14 -4.44 5.25
C ASP A 67 27.93 -5.75 6.04
N PRO A 68 28.34 -6.92 5.51
CA PRO A 68 28.23 -8.19 6.23
C PRO A 68 28.87 -8.18 7.63
N ASN A 69 29.84 -7.30 7.88
CA ASN A 69 30.46 -7.18 9.21
C ASN A 69 29.51 -6.62 10.28
N THR A 70 28.42 -5.94 9.90
CA THR A 70 27.44 -5.38 10.85
C THR A 70 26.43 -6.42 11.33
N ILE A 71 26.58 -7.69 10.96
CA ILE A 71 25.61 -8.75 11.28
C ILE A 71 25.38 -8.99 12.78
N LEU A 72 26.36 -8.66 13.63
CA LEU A 72 26.25 -8.78 15.09
C LEU A 72 25.86 -7.48 15.78
N GLU A 73 25.70 -6.37 15.04
CA GLU A 73 25.22 -5.12 15.60
C GLU A 73 23.75 -5.25 16.01
N GLY A 74 23.37 -4.66 17.15
CA GLY A 74 22.01 -4.73 17.68
C GLY A 74 21.65 -6.04 18.42
N VAL A 75 22.59 -6.95 18.63
CA VAL A 75 22.37 -8.19 19.41
C VAL A 75 22.29 -7.91 20.91
N TYR A 76 23.08 -6.97 21.41
CA TYR A 76 23.03 -6.46 22.78
C TYR A 76 22.99 -4.93 22.77
N ALA A 77 22.45 -4.34 23.84
CA ALA A 77 22.30 -2.89 24.02
C ALA A 77 23.57 -2.24 24.59
#